data_AF-A0AAV2Q4X7-F1
#
_entry.id   AF-A0AAV2Q4X7-F1
#
_cell.length_a   1.000
_cell.length_b   1.000
_cell.length_c   1.000
_cell.angle_alpha   90.00
_cell.angle_beta   90.00
_cell.angle_gamma   90.00
#
_symmetry.space_group_name_H-M   'P 1'
#
loop_
_entity.id
_entity.type
_entity.pdbx_description
1 polymer ?
#
loop_
_entity_poly.entity_id
_entity_poly.type
_entity_poly.pdbx_seq_one_letter_code
_entity_poly.pdbx_strand_id
1 'polypeptide(L)'
;EIGTITLSQYIILDPILIFFDVASFHGVCLLHKQRYRSFSLGWWSSLFYLGSMLGCVMSTKFVGLFSVLTVGLYIIIDLWNRLGDLHHSLVSTVRHFASYALCLIILPLVIYVGIFAAHDYILYKVKLDDPHGFELGIFSPGFQKLIKGSDLYDLKQ
;
A
#
# COMPACT_ATOMS: atom_id res chain seq x y z
N GLU A 1 1.89 20.07 15.47
CA GLU A 1 2.19 20.98 14.33
C GLU A 1 3.66 21.33 14.20
N ILE A 2 4.31 21.92 15.21
CA ILE A 2 5.74 22.30 15.12
C ILE A 2 6.63 21.11 14.72
N GLY A 3 6.43 19.93 15.31
CA GLY A 3 7.18 18.73 14.96
C GLY A 3 7.02 18.27 13.50
N THR A 4 5.81 18.39 12.93
CA THR A 4 5.55 18.05 11.52
C THR A 4 6.25 19.04 10.57
N ILE A 5 6.27 20.32 10.95
CA ILE A 5 6.98 21.37 10.20
C ILE A 5 8.49 21.13 10.25
N THR A 6 9.04 20.77 11.43
CA THR A 6 10.45 20.43 11.55
C THR A 6 10.79 19.18 10.74
N LEU A 7 9.96 18.13 10.77
CA LEU A 7 10.18 16.90 10.01
C LEU A 7 10.07 17.10 8.49
N SER A 8 9.20 17.99 8.00
CA SER A 8 9.07 18.25 6.56
C SER A 8 10.24 19.04 5.96
N GLN A 9 11.03 19.72 6.80
CA GLN A 9 12.24 20.40 6.36
C GLN A 9 13.40 19.43 6.04
N TYR A 10 13.33 18.19 6.53
CA TYR A 10 14.33 17.16 6.24
C TYR A 10 13.84 16.20 5.14
N ILE A 11 14.77 15.68 4.35
CA ILE A 11 14.50 14.68 3.29
C ILE A 11 14.39 13.28 3.95
N ILE A 12 13.41 13.13 4.84
CA ILE A 12 13.08 11.86 5.52
C ILE A 12 11.86 11.26 4.81
N LEU A 13 11.62 9.97 5.01
CA LEU A 13 10.45 9.28 4.47
C LEU A 13 9.13 9.59 5.22
N ASP A 14 9.22 10.25 6.38
CA ASP A 14 8.07 10.48 7.25
C ASP A 14 7.05 11.49 6.66
N PRO A 15 7.44 12.60 5.99
CA PRO A 15 6.51 13.53 5.36
C PRO A 15 5.66 12.90 4.22
N ILE A 16 6.28 12.07 3.38
CA ILE A 16 5.56 11.39 2.28
C ILE A 16 4.58 10.34 2.83
N LEU A 17 4.94 9.68 3.94
CA LEU A 17 4.04 8.76 4.64
C LEU A 17 2.82 9.50 5.18
N ILE A 18 3.02 10.63 5.88
CA ILE A 18 1.92 11.43 6.45
C ILE A 18 0.99 11.92 5.33
N PHE A 19 1.54 12.31 4.17
CA PHE A 19 0.75 12.71 3.01
C PHE A 19 -0.20 11.58 2.54
N PHE A 20 0.32 10.37 2.32
CA PHE A 20 -0.49 9.24 1.89
C PHE A 20 -1.48 8.77 2.97
N ASP A 21 -1.12 8.91 4.23
CA ASP A 21 -2.00 8.56 5.36
C ASP A 21 -3.21 9.50 5.43
N VAL A 22 -2.98 10.82 5.35
CA VAL A 22 -4.06 11.82 5.29
C VAL A 22 -4.94 11.62 4.05
N ALA A 23 -4.34 11.30 2.90
CA ALA A 23 -5.09 10.98 1.68
C ALA A 23 -5.95 9.72 1.84
N SER A 24 -5.46 8.71 2.57
CA SER A 24 -6.21 7.49 2.90
C SER A 24 -7.42 7.83 3.78
N PHE A 25 -7.24 8.62 4.84
CA PHE A 25 -8.36 9.08 5.68
C PHE A 25 -9.37 9.91 4.90
N HIS A 26 -8.92 10.77 3.97
CA HIS A 26 -9.81 11.49 3.07
C HIS A 26 -10.60 10.52 2.17
N GLY A 27 -9.98 9.45 1.68
CA GLY A 27 -10.66 8.37 0.95
C GLY A 27 -11.75 7.68 1.77
N VAL A 28 -11.50 7.43 3.07
CA VAL A 28 -12.51 6.89 4.00
C VAL A 28 -13.68 7.87 4.16
N CYS A 29 -13.41 9.16 4.34
CA CYS A 29 -14.46 10.18 4.41
C CYS A 29 -15.32 10.22 3.14
N LEU A 30 -14.69 10.10 1.96
CA LEU A 30 -15.40 10.07 0.69
C LEU A 30 -16.28 8.81 0.57
N LEU A 31 -15.75 7.66 0.98
CA LEU A 31 -16.51 6.41 1.05
C LEU A 31 -17.70 6.50 2.01
N HIS A 32 -17.51 7.12 3.18
CA HIS A 32 -18.57 7.36 4.15
C HIS A 32 -19.67 8.27 3.58
N LYS A 33 -19.30 9.34 2.89
CA LYS A 33 -20.26 10.25 2.24
C LYS A 33 -21.12 9.52 1.21
N GLN A 34 -20.57 8.51 0.54
CA GLN A 34 -21.26 7.75 -0.49
C GLN A 34 -21.91 6.46 0.01
N ARG A 35 -22.00 6.26 1.34
CA ARG A 35 -22.59 5.08 1.99
C ARG A 35 -24.01 4.76 1.47
N TYR A 36 -24.81 5.79 1.21
CA TYR A 36 -26.20 5.68 0.75
C TYR A 36 -26.36 5.37 -0.74
N ARG A 37 -25.31 5.57 -1.56
CA ARG A 37 -25.31 5.27 -3.01
C ARG A 37 -24.37 4.11 -3.32
N SER A 38 -24.65 2.99 -2.68
CA SER A 38 -23.88 1.76 -2.84
C SER A 38 -23.89 1.27 -4.30
N PHE A 39 -22.75 0.80 -4.80
CA PHE A 39 -22.51 0.38 -6.20
C PHE A 39 -22.58 1.46 -7.29
N SER A 40 -22.61 2.75 -6.94
CA SER A 40 -22.44 3.81 -7.92
C SER A 40 -21.00 3.89 -8.45
N LEU A 41 -20.79 4.43 -9.65
CA LEU A 41 -19.45 4.70 -10.20
C LEU A 41 -18.59 5.54 -9.24
N GLY A 42 -19.20 6.50 -8.54
CA GLY A 42 -18.50 7.28 -7.51
C GLY A 42 -18.02 6.43 -6.34
N TRP A 43 -18.78 5.42 -5.94
CA TRP A 43 -18.44 4.57 -4.80
C TRP A 43 -17.25 3.68 -5.17
N TRP A 44 -17.26 3.13 -6.39
CA TRP A 44 -16.12 2.38 -6.94
C TRP A 44 -14.87 3.24 -7.07
N SER A 45 -14.98 4.49 -7.55
CA SER A 45 -13.82 5.38 -7.64
C SER A 45 -13.27 5.74 -6.26
N SER A 46 -14.12 5.93 -5.26
CA SER A 46 -13.72 6.16 -3.86
C SER A 46 -13.01 4.93 -3.28
N LEU A 47 -13.48 3.72 -3.61
CA LEU A 47 -12.88 2.45 -3.21
C LEU A 47 -11.48 2.27 -3.81
N PHE A 48 -11.36 2.52 -5.12
CA PHE A 48 -10.09 2.45 -5.85
C PHE A 48 -9.10 3.50 -5.33
N TYR A 49 -9.57 4.73 -5.11
CA TYR A 49 -8.77 5.81 -4.54
C TYR A 49 -8.24 5.41 -3.15
N LEU A 50 -9.11 4.95 -2.25
CA LEU A 50 -8.72 4.50 -0.92
C LEU A 50 -7.71 3.35 -0.97
N GLY A 51 -7.98 2.31 -1.76
CA GLY A 51 -7.05 1.19 -1.93
C GLY A 51 -5.70 1.64 -2.50
N SER A 52 -5.69 2.59 -3.43
CA SER A 52 -4.45 3.08 -4.03
C SER A 52 -3.58 3.83 -3.02
N MET A 53 -4.20 4.71 -2.22
CA MET A 53 -3.49 5.44 -1.17
C MET A 53 -2.97 4.50 -0.08
N LEU A 54 -3.76 3.50 0.34
CA LEU A 54 -3.32 2.48 1.30
C LEU A 54 -2.15 1.64 0.78
N GLY A 55 -2.14 1.28 -0.50
CA GLY A 55 -1.01 0.61 -1.15
C GLY A 55 0.27 1.46 -1.12
N CYS A 56 0.14 2.76 -1.38
CA CYS A 56 1.25 3.70 -1.26
C CYS A 56 1.75 3.83 0.19
N VAL A 57 0.85 3.95 1.18
CA VAL A 57 1.21 3.97 2.61
C VAL A 57 2.04 2.73 2.97
N MET A 58 1.56 1.55 2.61
CA MET A 58 2.23 0.27 2.85
C MET A 58 3.62 0.17 2.20
N SER A 59 3.79 0.79 1.04
CA SER A 59 5.05 0.75 0.29
C SER A 59 6.11 1.69 0.86
N THR A 60 5.72 2.73 1.60
CA THR A 60 6.70 3.64 2.23
C THR A 60 7.34 3.00 3.46
N LYS A 61 6.55 2.60 4.46
CA LYS A 61 7.06 2.11 5.74
C LYS A 61 6.06 1.13 6.34
N PHE A 62 6.58 0.07 6.97
CA PHE A 62 5.73 -0.93 7.65
C PHE A 62 4.88 -0.34 8.80
N VAL A 63 5.24 0.83 9.33
CA VAL A 63 4.38 1.56 10.29
C VAL A 63 3.01 1.89 9.68
N GLY A 64 2.92 2.00 8.35
CA GLY A 64 1.68 2.17 7.59
C GLY A 64 0.67 1.03 7.77
N LEU A 65 1.08 -0.14 8.28
CA LEU A 65 0.18 -1.23 8.64
C LEU A 65 -0.87 -0.80 9.69
N PHE A 66 -0.52 0.12 10.59
CA PHE A 66 -1.48 0.65 11.57
C PHE A 66 -2.61 1.44 10.89
N SER A 67 -2.31 2.15 9.82
CA SER A 67 -3.31 2.86 9.02
C SER A 67 -4.23 1.87 8.29
N VAL A 68 -3.65 0.87 7.62
CA VAL A 68 -4.43 -0.21 6.97
C VAL A 68 -5.33 -0.93 7.96
N LEU A 69 -4.82 -1.24 9.16
CA LEU A 69 -5.59 -1.88 10.22
C LEU A 69 -6.75 -0.98 10.67
N THR A 70 -6.50 0.31 10.88
CA THR A 70 -7.51 1.29 11.29
C THR A 70 -8.63 1.39 10.26
N VAL A 71 -8.29 1.50 8.98
CA VAL A 71 -9.27 1.51 7.90
C VAL A 71 -10.00 0.17 7.80
N GLY A 72 -9.29 -0.96 7.98
CA GLY A 72 -9.89 -2.29 8.01
C GLY A 72 -10.94 -2.45 9.11
N LEU A 73 -10.61 -2.01 10.33
CA LEU A 73 -11.55 -2.00 11.47
C LEU A 73 -12.77 -1.11 11.19
N TYR A 74 -12.57 0.06 10.58
CA TYR A 74 -13.66 0.93 10.16
C TYR A 74 -14.64 0.22 9.21
N ILE A 75 -14.12 -0.50 8.21
CA ILE A 75 -14.95 -1.26 7.26
C ILE A 75 -15.67 -2.42 7.95
N ILE A 76 -15.01 -3.14 8.86
CA ILE A 76 -15.65 -4.22 9.64
C ILE A 76 -16.81 -3.67 10.46
N ILE A 77 -16.66 -2.50 11.09
CA ILE A 77 -17.74 -1.84 11.83
C ILE A 77 -18.87 -1.39 10.89
N ASP A 78 -18.56 -0.82 9.72
CA ASP A 78 -19.58 -0.45 8.73
C ASP A 78 -20.39 -1.66 8.26
N LEU A 79 -19.72 -2.79 8.02
CA LEU A 79 -20.33 -4.06 7.64
C LEU A 79 -21.17 -4.66 8.77
N TRP A 80 -20.68 -4.62 10.01
CA TRP A 80 -21.42 -5.09 11.18
C TRP A 80 -22.75 -4.34 11.33
N ASN A 81 -22.71 -3.01 11.19
CA ASN A 81 -23.90 -2.17 11.25
C ASN A 81 -24.89 -2.47 10.11
N ARG A 82 -24.40 -2.82 8.91
CA ARG A 82 -25.27 -3.23 7.78
C ARG A 82 -25.84 -4.63 7.95
N LEU A 83 -25.13 -5.53 8.63
CA LEU A 83 -25.60 -6.88 8.92
C LEU A 83 -26.71 -6.89 9.98
N GLY A 84 -26.64 -5.97 10.94
CA GLY A 84 -27.68 -5.78 11.97
C GLY A 84 -29.00 -5.23 11.44
N ASP A 85 -29.04 -4.72 10.21
CA ASP A 85 -30.24 -4.18 9.60
C ASP A 85 -31.02 -5.29 8.87
N LEU A 86 -32.01 -5.88 9.54
CA LEU A 86 -32.81 -7.02 9.03
C LEU A 86 -33.60 -6.69 7.76
N HIS A 87 -33.74 -5.41 7.40
CA HIS A 87 -34.38 -4.97 6.16
C HIS A 87 -33.51 -5.21 4.91
N HIS A 88 -32.21 -5.37 5.07
CA HIS A 88 -31.29 -5.60 3.96
C HIS A 88 -31.06 -7.10 3.71
N SER A 89 -31.21 -7.51 2.44
CA SER A 89 -30.85 -8.86 2.01
C SER A 89 -29.40 -9.20 2.38
N LEU A 90 -29.20 -10.31 3.09
CA LEU A 90 -27.89 -10.86 3.45
C LEU A 90 -26.98 -11.01 2.23
N VAL A 91 -27.55 -11.34 1.06
CA VAL A 91 -26.83 -11.48 -0.22
C VAL A 91 -26.18 -10.15 -0.64
N SER A 92 -26.85 -9.02 -0.41
CA SER A 92 -26.28 -7.70 -0.70
C SER A 92 -25.10 -7.41 0.22
N THR A 93 -25.20 -7.71 1.51
CA THR A 93 -24.12 -7.49 2.49
C THR A 93 -22.88 -8.33 2.17
N VAL A 94 -23.05 -9.59 1.79
CA VAL A 94 -21.95 -10.46 1.34
C VAL A 94 -21.28 -9.90 0.08
N ARG A 95 -22.04 -9.36 -0.87
CA ARG A 95 -21.48 -8.74 -2.07
C ARG A 95 -20.63 -7.50 -1.74
N HIS A 96 -21.08 -6.68 -0.79
CA HIS A 96 -20.30 -5.54 -0.31
C HIS A 96 -19.01 -5.99 0.37
N PHE A 97 -19.11 -6.98 1.27
CA PHE A 97 -17.95 -7.56 1.92
C PHE A 97 -16.92 -8.05 0.90
N ALA A 98 -17.36 -8.82 -0.10
CA ALA A 98 -16.49 -9.31 -1.16
C ALA A 98 -15.83 -8.15 -1.94
N SER A 99 -16.58 -7.09 -2.28
CA SER A 99 -16.00 -5.93 -2.98
C SER A 99 -14.97 -5.17 -2.15
N TYR A 100 -15.21 -4.98 -0.84
CA TYR A 100 -14.25 -4.37 0.07
C TYR A 100 -13.01 -5.25 0.24
N ALA A 101 -13.18 -6.54 0.50
CA ALA A 101 -12.07 -7.47 0.68
C ALA A 101 -11.20 -7.55 -0.58
N LEU A 102 -11.81 -7.67 -1.76
CA LEU A 102 -11.07 -7.72 -3.01
C LEU A 102 -10.34 -6.39 -3.27
N CYS A 103 -11.00 -5.25 -3.16
CA CYS A 103 -10.38 -3.97 -3.50
C CYS A 103 -9.37 -3.49 -2.45
N LEU A 104 -9.62 -3.66 -1.14
CA LEU A 104 -8.68 -3.24 -0.10
C LEU A 104 -7.57 -4.25 0.19
N ILE A 105 -7.59 -5.47 -0.35
CA ILE A 105 -6.49 -6.43 -0.18
C ILE A 105 -5.69 -6.57 -1.47
N ILE A 106 -6.37 -6.87 -2.58
CA ILE A 106 -5.68 -7.14 -3.86
C ILE A 106 -5.03 -5.87 -4.39
N LEU A 107 -5.73 -4.73 -4.33
CA LEU A 107 -5.22 -3.50 -4.93
C LEU A 107 -3.97 -2.95 -4.21
N PRO A 108 -3.93 -2.88 -2.86
CA PRO A 108 -2.70 -2.53 -2.15
C PRO A 108 -1.57 -3.52 -2.40
N LEU A 109 -1.87 -4.82 -2.51
CA LEU A 109 -0.88 -5.85 -2.79
C LEU A 109 -0.25 -5.67 -4.18
N VAL A 110 -1.08 -5.40 -5.20
CA VAL A 110 -0.60 -5.14 -6.57
C VAL A 110 0.29 -3.91 -6.62
N ILE A 111 -0.08 -2.83 -5.92
CA ILE A 111 0.73 -1.61 -5.85
C ILE A 111 2.06 -1.88 -5.14
N TYR A 112 2.02 -2.60 -4.02
CA TYR A 112 3.21 -2.97 -3.26
C TYR A 112 4.19 -3.79 -4.11
N VAL A 113 3.70 -4.85 -4.76
CA VAL A 113 4.52 -5.68 -5.66
C VAL A 113 5.02 -4.87 -6.85
N GLY A 114 4.20 -3.98 -7.41
CA GLY A 114 4.60 -3.12 -8.53
C GLY A 114 5.73 -2.16 -8.18
N ILE A 115 5.68 -1.53 -7.00
CA ILE A 115 6.75 -0.65 -6.51
C ILE A 115 8.02 -1.45 -6.22
N PHE A 116 7.89 -2.63 -5.59
CA PHE A 116 9.05 -3.48 -5.31
C PHE A 116 9.72 -3.99 -6.60
N ALA A 117 8.92 -4.38 -7.60
CA ALA A 117 9.43 -4.76 -8.91
C ALA A 117 10.13 -3.59 -9.62
N ALA A 118 9.60 -2.36 -9.51
CA ALA A 118 10.25 -1.17 -10.06
C ALA A 118 11.55 -0.83 -9.31
N HIS A 119 11.57 -0.96 -7.99
CA HIS A 119 12.76 -0.78 -7.16
C HIS A 119 13.88 -1.74 -7.60
N ASP A 120 13.59 -3.03 -7.72
CA ASP A 120 14.56 -4.04 -8.13
C ASP A 120 15.01 -3.85 -9.58
N TYR A 121 14.11 -3.42 -10.46
CA TYR A 121 14.45 -3.08 -11.84
C TYR A 121 15.38 -1.88 -11.94
N ILE A 122 15.31 -0.91 -11.01
CA ILE A 122 16.25 0.24 -10.97
C ILE A 122 17.59 -0.20 -10.37
N LEU A 123 17.57 -1.10 -9.38
CA LEU A 123 18.76 -1.55 -8.64
C LEU A 123 19.67 -2.51 -9.44
N TYR A 124 19.28 -2.95 -10.64
CA TYR A 124 20.08 -3.89 -11.45
C TYR A 124 21.50 -3.42 -11.82
N LYS A 125 21.82 -2.13 -11.66
CA LYS A 125 23.16 -1.55 -11.85
C LYS A 125 23.83 -1.26 -10.50
N VAL A 126 24.29 -2.29 -9.81
CA VAL A 126 25.22 -2.10 -8.69
C VAL A 126 26.60 -1.84 -9.29
N LYS A 127 27.15 -0.63 -9.08
CA LYS A 127 28.57 -0.36 -9.29
C LYS A 127 29.31 -0.91 -8.06
N LEU A 128 30.04 -2.00 -8.18
CA LEU A 128 30.83 -2.53 -7.05
C LEU A 128 32.24 -1.95 -6.89
N ASP A 129 32.38 -0.65 -7.20
CA ASP A 129 33.60 0.13 -6.87
C ASP A 129 33.34 1.16 -5.74
N ASP A 130 32.16 1.13 -5.11
CA ASP A 130 31.84 1.95 -3.93
C ASP A 130 32.10 1.15 -2.64
N PRO A 131 33.02 1.58 -1.75
CA PRO A 131 33.28 0.92 -0.45
C PRO A 131 32.12 1.07 0.55
N HIS A 132 31.11 1.86 0.21
CA HIS A 132 29.81 1.96 0.90
C HIS A 132 28.65 1.36 0.07
N GLY A 133 28.98 0.58 -0.96
CA GLY A 133 28.05 0.00 -1.91
C GLY A 133 27.17 -1.11 -1.31
N PHE A 134 26.10 -1.42 -2.03
CA PHE A 134 25.07 -2.39 -1.67
C PHE A 134 25.64 -3.77 -1.27
N GLU A 135 25.44 -4.19 -0.02
CA GLU A 135 25.91 -5.48 0.50
C GLU A 135 25.16 -6.66 -0.13
N LEU A 136 25.67 -7.18 -1.25
CA LEU A 136 25.07 -8.32 -1.97
C LEU A 136 25.09 -9.63 -1.15
N GLY A 137 25.94 -9.72 -0.12
CA GLY A 137 26.16 -10.94 0.68
C GLY A 137 24.96 -11.39 1.51
N ILE A 138 23.98 -10.53 1.77
CA ILE A 138 22.76 -10.88 2.51
C ILE A 138 21.68 -11.54 1.63
N PHE A 139 21.83 -11.47 0.30
CA PHE A 139 20.85 -12.01 -0.64
C PHE A 139 21.19 -13.44 -1.07
N SER A 140 20.17 -14.17 -1.53
CA SER A 140 20.38 -15.53 -2.04
C SER A 140 21.32 -15.55 -3.26
N PRO A 141 22.12 -16.62 -3.46
CA PRO A 141 23.03 -16.73 -4.60
C PRO A 141 22.31 -16.65 -5.97
N GLY A 142 21.06 -17.10 -6.04
CA GLY A 142 20.24 -16.98 -7.25
C GLY A 142 19.94 -15.53 -7.62
N PHE A 143 19.65 -14.69 -6.63
CA PHE A 143 19.41 -13.26 -6.82
C PHE A 143 20.71 -12.51 -7.17
N GLN A 144 21.82 -12.83 -6.52
CA GLN A 144 23.12 -12.23 -6.82
C GLN A 144 23.54 -12.45 -8.29
N LYS A 145 23.22 -13.63 -8.86
CA LYS A 145 23.47 -13.94 -10.29
C LYS A 145 22.65 -13.12 -11.29
N LEU A 146 21.54 -12.50 -10.87
CA LEU A 146 20.72 -11.63 -11.72
C LEU A 146 21.29 -10.21 -11.84
N ILE A 147 22.20 -9.81 -10.94
CA ILE A 147 22.74 -8.45 -10.85
C ILE A 147 24.04 -8.36 -11.64
N LYS A 148 24.10 -7.46 -12.63
CA LYS A 148 25.27 -7.25 -13.46
C LYS A 148 26.35 -6.52 -12.66
N GLY A 149 27.47 -7.19 -12.42
CA GLY A 149 28.57 -6.70 -11.58
C GLY A 149 28.81 -7.53 -10.31
N SER A 150 28.01 -8.54 -9.97
CA SER A 150 28.35 -9.41 -8.84
C SER A 150 29.49 -10.39 -9.18
N ASP A 151 30.30 -10.81 -8.19
CA ASP A 151 31.32 -11.86 -8.36
C ASP A 151 30.73 -13.16 -8.97
N LEU A 152 29.46 -13.43 -8.69
CA LEU A 152 28.74 -14.62 -9.19
C LEU A 152 28.17 -14.44 -10.61
N TYR A 153 28.09 -13.21 -11.13
CA TYR A 153 27.67 -12.93 -12.51
C TYR A 153 28.78 -13.31 -13.50
N ASP A 154 30.04 -13.02 -13.16
CA ASP A 154 31.21 -13.35 -13.99
C ASP A 154 31.45 -14.87 -14.10
N LEU A 155 31.07 -15.65 -13.08
CA LEU A 155 31.14 -17.13 -13.12
C LEU A 155 30.16 -17.78 -14.10
N LYS A 156 29.26 -17.00 -14.73
CA LYS A 156 28.32 -17.48 -15.75
C LYS A 156 28.88 -17.33 -17.18
N GLN A 157 29.90 -16.49 -17.40
CA GLN A 157 30.56 -16.31 -18.70
C GLN A 157 31.71 -17.31 -18.86
#